data_AF-A0A927AMC4-F1
#
_entry.id   AF-A0A927AMC4-F1
#
_cell.length_a   1.000
_cell.length_b   1.000
_cell.length_c   1.000
_cell.angle_alpha   90.00
_cell.angle_beta   90.00
_cell.angle_gamma   90.00
#
_symmetry.space_group_name_H-M   'P 1'
#
loop_
_entity.id
_entity.type
_entity.pdbx_description
1 polymer ?
#
loop_
_entity_poly.entity_id
_entity_poly.type
_entity_poly.pdbx_seq_one_letter_code
_entity_poly.pdbx_strand_id
1 'polypeptide(L)'
;MAPNPLIIKSVETLRYRVTAGDVAAQAGLEIESARQGLLALASDAGGHLQVSESGEIAYLFPKNFRGILRNKYWRLRWQETWQKIWGILFYLIRISFGIALILSIVLMAVAIVVIFIAISSSSSDDSGSSSSSSNSDRSSNSSHSGSSGFTFWWPDFYYWFDPGYRRQQRELKTPGEMNFLEAIFSFLFGDGNPNANLEQERWQTIGSAIQSNRGAVAAEQIAPYLDEIKPGDRDNEDYILPVLVRFNGYPQVSDRGQIVYSFPDLQVTARESSLEPIAPALQERFWRFSAASTGQIILAIGLGTVNIILALVLYSFLQDPQVLQMGGVVGFASSIYGLLAGYATAFLTIPLVRYFWIQWKNPQIASRNQQRLVRANYLQQPDAELQQKIAYARQFSRQNRINESELAYTTETDLLEQNLNNAERLDREWQERLDSGT
;
A
#
# COMPACT_ATOMS: atom_id res chain seq x y z
N MET A 1 8.87 -12.84 21.09
CA MET A 1 8.38 -12.59 19.72
C MET A 1 9.22 -11.46 19.13
N ALA A 2 9.48 -11.44 17.82
CA ALA A 2 10.21 -10.30 17.24
C ALA A 2 9.34 -9.02 17.34
N PRO A 3 9.90 -7.87 17.77
CA PRO A 3 9.14 -6.64 17.90
C PRO A 3 8.58 -6.15 16.56
N ASN A 4 7.34 -5.65 16.58
CA ASN A 4 6.68 -5.13 15.39
C ASN A 4 7.43 -3.89 14.86
N PRO A 5 7.88 -3.87 13.59
CA PRO A 5 8.67 -2.75 13.05
C PRO A 5 7.91 -1.42 13.04
N LEU A 6 6.58 -1.44 12.99
CA LEU A 6 5.76 -0.22 13.08
C LEU A 6 5.87 0.42 14.47
N ILE A 7 5.87 -0.37 15.54
CA ILE A 7 6.02 0.12 16.92
C ILE A 7 7.39 0.74 17.11
N ILE A 8 8.46 0.09 16.62
CA ILE A 8 9.83 0.61 16.67
C ILE A 8 9.91 1.98 15.98
N LYS A 9 9.34 2.09 14.77
CA LYS A 9 9.34 3.34 14.00
C LYS A 9 8.57 4.43 14.73
N SER A 10 7.38 4.12 15.28
CA SER A 10 6.58 5.08 16.03
C SER A 10 7.29 5.60 17.27
N VAL A 11 7.95 4.72 18.05
CA VAL A 11 8.75 5.12 19.23
C VAL A 11 9.82 6.14 18.88
N GLU A 12 10.51 5.97 17.75
CA GLU A 12 11.53 6.92 17.31
C GLU A 12 10.95 8.26 16.85
N THR A 13 9.87 8.21 16.06
CA THR A 13 9.17 9.40 15.60
C THR A 13 8.67 10.22 16.79
N LEU A 14 8.15 9.54 17.81
CA LEU A 14 7.64 10.14 19.05
C LEU A 14 8.74 10.41 20.11
N ARG A 15 10.02 10.40 19.71
CA ARG A 15 11.16 10.80 20.55
C ARG A 15 11.36 9.94 21.80
N TYR A 16 11.13 8.64 21.70
CA TYR A 16 11.47 7.62 22.69
C TYR A 16 10.68 7.66 24.01
N ARG A 17 9.68 8.54 24.15
CA ARG A 17 8.75 8.55 25.28
C ARG A 17 7.33 8.53 24.74
N VAL A 18 6.60 7.44 24.97
CA VAL A 18 5.33 7.16 24.28
C VAL A 18 4.29 6.53 25.17
N THR A 19 3.02 6.76 24.88
CA THR A 19 1.90 5.98 25.44
C THR A 19 1.44 4.92 24.44
N ALA A 20 0.62 3.97 24.90
CA ALA A 20 -0.01 3.01 23.99
C ALA A 20 -0.91 3.72 22.96
N GLY A 21 -1.61 4.78 23.38
CA GLY A 21 -2.42 5.63 22.51
C GLY A 21 -1.62 6.34 21.42
N ASP A 22 -0.50 6.97 21.80
CA ASP A 22 0.40 7.65 20.85
C ASP A 22 0.89 6.69 19.75
N VAL A 23 1.29 5.48 20.14
CA VAL A 23 1.77 4.47 19.17
C VAL A 23 0.64 3.91 18.33
N ALA A 24 -0.54 3.66 18.92
CA ALA A 24 -1.69 3.15 18.17
C ALA A 24 -2.16 4.15 17.11
N ALA A 25 -2.27 5.44 17.46
CA ALA A 25 -2.60 6.49 16.51
C ALA A 25 -1.51 6.65 15.43
N GLN A 26 -0.24 6.75 15.82
CA GLN A 26 0.87 6.94 14.88
C GLN A 26 1.07 5.75 13.94
N ALA A 27 0.87 4.52 14.42
CA ALA A 27 1.08 3.30 13.64
C ALA A 27 -0.19 2.81 12.92
N GLY A 28 -1.37 3.28 13.32
CA GLY A 28 -2.67 2.74 12.88
C GLY A 28 -2.92 1.33 13.43
N LEU A 29 -2.42 1.03 14.62
CA LEU A 29 -2.51 -0.29 15.26
C LEU A 29 -3.65 -0.33 16.28
N GLU A 30 -4.11 -1.54 16.60
CA GLU A 30 -5.02 -1.76 17.71
C GLU A 30 -4.34 -1.44 19.05
N ILE A 31 -5.07 -0.83 19.98
CA ILE A 31 -4.53 -0.39 21.27
C ILE A 31 -3.92 -1.55 22.06
N GLU A 32 -4.60 -2.70 22.11
CA GLU A 32 -4.10 -3.92 22.76
C GLU A 32 -2.78 -4.40 22.15
N SER A 33 -2.72 -4.44 20.82
CA SER A 33 -1.52 -4.83 20.08
C SER A 33 -0.36 -3.86 20.30
N ALA A 34 -0.65 -2.55 20.35
CA ALA A 34 0.34 -1.52 20.65
C ALA A 34 0.86 -1.65 22.10
N ARG A 35 -0.02 -1.87 23.08
CA ARG A 35 0.34 -2.04 24.49
C ARG A 35 1.21 -3.28 24.71
N GLN A 36 0.78 -4.44 24.20
CA GLN A 36 1.54 -5.68 24.31
C GLN A 36 2.90 -5.57 23.60
N GLY A 37 2.92 -4.95 22.41
CA GLY A 37 4.14 -4.73 21.65
C GLY A 37 5.11 -3.76 22.34
N LEU A 38 4.62 -2.70 22.98
CA LEU A 38 5.44 -1.77 23.77
C LEU A 38 6.01 -2.43 25.02
N LEU A 39 5.22 -3.22 25.74
CA LEU A 39 5.68 -3.95 26.91
C LEU A 39 6.77 -4.97 26.54
N ALA A 40 6.56 -5.73 25.46
CA ALA A 40 7.57 -6.64 24.93
C ALA A 40 8.85 -5.90 24.50
N LEU A 41 8.69 -4.76 23.82
CA LEU A 41 9.81 -3.92 23.40
C LEU A 41 10.58 -3.36 24.60
N ALA A 42 9.89 -2.92 25.66
CA ALA A 42 10.51 -2.38 26.86
C ALA A 42 11.29 -3.47 27.60
N SER A 43 10.71 -4.67 27.74
CA SER A 43 11.39 -5.83 28.33
C SER A 43 12.65 -6.23 27.54
N ASP A 44 12.61 -6.14 26.20
CA ASP A 44 13.71 -6.57 25.36
C ASP A 44 14.82 -5.53 25.17
N ALA A 45 14.46 -4.25 25.17
CA ALA A 45 15.35 -3.14 24.83
C ALA A 45 15.76 -2.28 26.04
N GLY A 46 15.34 -2.66 27.26
CA GLY A 46 15.62 -1.91 28.48
C GLY A 46 14.82 -0.61 28.57
N GLY A 47 13.54 -0.67 28.18
CA GLY A 47 12.61 0.44 28.37
C GLY A 47 12.09 0.48 29.81
N HIS A 48 11.77 1.68 30.27
CA HIS A 48 11.22 1.94 31.59
C HIS A 48 9.74 2.32 31.51
N LEU A 49 9.00 2.00 32.57
CA LEU A 49 7.60 2.38 32.76
C LEU A 49 7.53 3.60 33.66
N GLN A 50 6.76 4.59 33.25
CA GLN A 50 6.41 5.78 34.02
C GLN A 50 4.90 5.79 34.21
N VAL A 51 4.43 5.92 35.45
CA VAL A 51 3.01 5.92 35.80
C VAL A 51 2.65 7.27 36.41
N SER A 52 1.60 7.91 35.87
CA SER A 52 1.05 9.15 36.42
C SER A 52 0.24 8.89 37.71
N GLU A 53 -0.10 9.95 38.43
CA GLU A 53 -1.04 9.87 39.56
C GLU A 53 -2.44 9.39 39.17
N SER A 54 -2.85 9.61 37.92
CA SER A 54 -4.10 9.10 37.36
C SER A 54 -4.05 7.61 36.98
N GLY A 55 -2.88 6.97 37.10
CA GLY A 55 -2.68 5.56 36.74
C GLY A 55 -2.38 5.34 35.25
N GLU A 56 -2.08 6.39 34.50
CA GLU A 56 -1.74 6.31 33.08
C GLU A 56 -0.27 5.94 32.88
N ILE A 57 0.02 5.18 31.83
CA ILE A 57 1.36 4.59 31.62
C ILE A 57 2.04 5.20 30.38
N ALA A 58 3.21 5.77 30.59
CA ALA A 58 4.17 6.10 29.55
C ALA A 58 5.35 5.12 29.56
N TYR A 59 5.88 4.83 28.38
CA TYR A 59 7.06 4.01 28.16
C TYR A 59 8.22 4.90 27.74
N LEU A 60 9.32 4.88 28.49
CA LEU A 60 10.56 5.55 28.14
C LEU A 60 11.57 4.54 27.58
N PHE A 61 12.09 4.80 26.38
CA PHE A 61 13.08 3.96 25.72
C PHE A 61 14.44 4.65 25.66
N PRO A 62 15.54 3.90 25.75
CA PRO A 62 16.87 4.48 25.59
C PRO A 62 17.12 4.83 24.12
N LYS A 63 17.83 5.94 23.84
CA LYS A 63 18.07 6.40 22.45
C LYS A 63 18.80 5.37 21.58
N ASN A 64 19.55 4.47 22.18
CA ASN A 64 20.29 3.38 21.52
C ASN A 64 19.51 2.05 21.47
N PHE A 65 18.20 2.03 21.75
CA PHE A 65 17.41 0.80 21.84
C PHE A 65 17.47 -0.08 20.56
N ARG A 66 17.59 0.52 19.37
CA ARG A 66 17.83 -0.21 18.11
C ARG A 66 19.09 -1.06 18.14
N GLY A 67 20.18 -0.55 18.72
CA GLY A 67 21.44 -1.26 18.86
C GLY A 67 21.31 -2.48 19.77
N ILE A 68 20.56 -2.33 20.86
CA ILE A 68 20.26 -3.39 21.84
C ILE A 68 19.44 -4.50 21.18
N LEU A 69 18.37 -4.13 20.46
CA LEU A 69 17.52 -5.08 19.72
C LEU A 69 18.27 -5.83 18.62
N ARG A 70 19.17 -5.16 17.89
CA ARG A 70 19.98 -5.76 16.82
C ARG A 70 20.96 -6.82 17.33
N ASN A 71 21.35 -6.75 18.60
CA ASN A 71 22.22 -7.75 19.21
C ASN A 71 21.44 -8.98 19.70
N LYS A 72 20.17 -8.79 20.09
CA LYS A 72 19.28 -9.85 20.59
C LYS A 72 18.56 -10.62 19.48
N TYR A 73 18.14 -9.94 18.41
CA TYR A 73 17.33 -10.55 17.34
C TYR A 73 18.11 -10.68 16.03
N TRP A 74 18.58 -11.90 15.73
CA TRP A 74 19.29 -12.21 14.47
C TRP A 74 18.40 -12.02 13.23
N ARG A 75 17.07 -12.17 13.38
CA ARG A 75 16.05 -11.94 12.34
C ARG A 75 16.00 -10.50 11.82
N LEU A 76 16.33 -9.50 12.65
CA LEU A 76 16.37 -8.09 12.23
C LEU A 76 17.52 -7.82 11.25
N ARG A 77 18.68 -8.50 11.42
CA ARG A 77 19.80 -8.43 10.47
C ARG A 77 19.47 -9.10 9.14
N TRP A 78 18.73 -10.22 9.20
CA TRP A 78 18.31 -10.96 8.01
C TRP A 78 17.25 -10.19 7.22
N GLN A 79 16.28 -9.54 7.86
CA GLN A 79 15.24 -8.78 7.14
C GLN A 79 15.83 -7.64 6.30
N GLU A 80 16.77 -6.85 6.81
CA GLU A 80 17.39 -5.75 6.06
C GLU A 80 18.29 -6.24 4.91
N THR A 81 19.05 -7.31 5.12
CA THR A 81 19.90 -7.90 4.07
C THR A 81 19.07 -8.61 3.00
N TRP A 82 18.02 -9.32 3.40
CA TRP A 82 17.08 -9.97 2.48
C TRP A 82 16.31 -8.95 1.64
N GLN A 83 15.94 -7.80 2.20
CA GLN A 83 15.31 -6.70 1.45
C GLN A 83 16.23 -6.15 0.36
N LYS A 84 17.53 -6.02 0.61
CA LYS A 84 18.51 -5.61 -0.41
C LYS A 84 18.62 -6.63 -1.54
N ILE A 85 18.64 -7.92 -1.20
CA ILE A 85 18.71 -9.02 -2.17
C ILE A 85 17.47 -9.05 -3.05
N TRP A 86 16.27 -8.97 -2.47
CA TRP A 86 15.03 -8.89 -3.25
C TRP A 86 14.98 -7.65 -4.14
N GLY A 87 15.46 -6.50 -3.65
CA GLY A 87 15.53 -5.27 -4.44
C GLY A 87 16.37 -5.44 -5.72
N ILE A 88 17.51 -6.13 -5.62
CA ILE A 88 18.39 -6.44 -6.76
C ILE A 88 17.75 -7.51 -7.65
N LEU A 89 17.17 -8.56 -7.06
CA LEU A 89 16.56 -9.66 -7.81
C LEU A 89 15.38 -9.16 -8.67
N PHE A 90 14.47 -8.35 -8.11
CA PHE A 90 13.38 -7.77 -8.90
C PHE A 90 13.86 -6.76 -9.93
N TYR A 91 14.95 -6.05 -9.66
CA TYR A 91 15.57 -5.20 -10.66
C TYR A 91 16.12 -6.02 -11.84
N LEU A 92 16.72 -7.17 -11.58
CA LEU A 92 17.19 -8.10 -12.62
C LEU A 92 16.02 -8.69 -13.41
N ILE A 93 14.96 -9.15 -12.75
CA ILE A 93 13.73 -9.63 -13.40
C ILE A 93 13.11 -8.51 -14.25
N ARG A 94 13.09 -7.28 -13.74
CA ARG A 94 12.57 -6.12 -14.46
C ARG A 94 13.32 -5.88 -15.77
N ILE A 95 14.65 -5.96 -15.72
CA ILE A 95 15.51 -5.79 -16.89
C ILE A 95 15.39 -6.97 -17.86
N SER A 96 15.22 -8.19 -17.36
CA SER A 96 15.23 -9.39 -18.20
C SER A 96 14.12 -9.38 -19.24
N PHE A 97 12.95 -8.79 -18.96
CA PHE A 97 11.88 -8.67 -19.96
C PHE A 97 12.28 -7.76 -21.13
N GLY A 98 12.94 -6.64 -20.86
CA GLY A 98 13.41 -5.76 -21.94
C GLY A 98 14.55 -6.40 -22.76
N ILE A 99 15.44 -7.15 -22.10
CA ILE A 99 16.50 -7.91 -22.79
C ILE A 99 15.88 -9.02 -23.64
N ALA A 100 14.91 -9.77 -23.10
CA ALA A 100 14.19 -10.81 -23.83
C ALA A 100 13.48 -10.26 -25.07
N LEU A 101 12.90 -9.06 -24.98
CA LEU A 101 12.32 -8.37 -26.13
C LEU A 101 13.36 -8.15 -27.23
N ILE A 102 14.50 -7.55 -26.91
CA ILE A 102 15.57 -7.28 -27.89
C ILE A 102 16.09 -8.59 -28.48
N LEU A 103 16.38 -9.59 -27.64
CA LEU A 103 16.88 -10.90 -28.10
C LEU A 103 15.86 -11.58 -29.01
N SER A 104 14.57 -11.52 -28.70
CA SER A 104 13.52 -12.09 -29.55
C SER A 104 13.47 -11.44 -30.93
N ILE A 105 13.54 -10.10 -30.98
CA ILE A 105 13.56 -9.33 -32.24
C ILE A 105 14.80 -9.66 -33.05
N VAL A 106 15.99 -9.63 -32.44
CA VAL A 106 17.27 -9.89 -33.11
C VAL A 106 17.31 -11.32 -33.65
N LEU A 107 16.92 -12.30 -32.84
CA LEU A 107 16.92 -13.71 -33.23
C LEU A 107 16.00 -13.95 -34.43
N MET A 108 14.77 -13.43 -34.39
CA MET A 108 13.83 -13.58 -35.50
C MET A 108 14.29 -12.82 -36.75
N ALA A 109 14.82 -11.61 -36.61
CA ALA A 109 15.34 -10.84 -37.74
C ALA A 109 16.52 -11.56 -38.42
N VAL A 110 17.49 -12.08 -37.65
CA VAL A 110 18.63 -12.83 -38.19
C VAL A 110 18.15 -14.11 -38.88
N ALA A 111 17.22 -14.87 -38.27
CA ALA A 111 16.66 -16.05 -38.89
C ALA A 111 15.97 -15.72 -40.23
N ILE A 112 15.15 -14.67 -40.28
CA ILE A 112 14.48 -14.23 -41.51
C ILE A 112 15.49 -13.82 -42.59
N VAL A 113 16.54 -13.08 -42.24
CA VAL A 113 17.59 -12.69 -43.20
C VAL A 113 18.31 -13.90 -43.78
N VAL A 114 18.66 -14.89 -42.94
CA VAL A 114 19.31 -16.13 -43.40
C VAL A 114 18.40 -16.91 -44.34
N ILE A 115 17.12 -17.07 -43.97
CA ILE A 115 16.11 -17.72 -44.82
C ILE A 115 15.99 -16.98 -46.15
N PHE A 116 15.88 -15.65 -46.13
CA PHE A 116 15.73 -14.84 -47.33
C PHE A 116 16.93 -14.97 -48.29
N ILE A 117 18.16 -14.94 -47.76
CA ILE A 117 19.37 -15.12 -48.56
C ILE A 117 19.40 -16.53 -49.18
N ALA A 118 19.10 -17.56 -48.38
CA ALA A 118 19.09 -18.95 -48.85
C ALA A 118 18.09 -19.16 -50.00
N ILE A 119 16.85 -18.67 -49.84
CA ILE A 119 15.81 -18.74 -50.87
C ILE A 119 16.17 -17.90 -52.10
N SER A 120 16.81 -16.73 -51.93
CA SER A 120 17.24 -15.89 -53.06
C SER A 120 18.38 -16.51 -53.88
N SER A 121 19.24 -17.30 -53.24
CA SER A 121 20.38 -17.98 -53.88
C SER A 121 20.00 -19.25 -54.63
N SER A 122 18.77 -19.74 -54.45
CA SER A 122 18.23 -20.92 -55.13
C SER A 122 17.25 -20.55 -56.25
N SER A 123 17.67 -19.69 -57.18
CA SER A 123 16.88 -19.34 -58.37
C SER A 123 17.59 -19.78 -59.67
N SER A 124 17.49 -21.07 -59.98
CA SER A 124 17.67 -21.63 -61.33
C SER A 124 16.84 -22.91 -61.47
N ASP A 125 16.09 -22.98 -62.57
CA ASP A 125 15.37 -24.14 -63.15
C ASP A 125 13.93 -24.43 -62.71
N ASP A 126 13.05 -23.59 -63.26
CA ASP A 126 11.97 -23.89 -64.22
C ASP A 126 11.09 -25.16 -64.20
N SER A 127 9.79 -24.85 -64.25
CA SER A 127 8.74 -25.39 -65.15
C SER A 127 8.01 -26.71 -64.81
N GLY A 128 6.67 -26.66 -64.86
CA GLY A 128 5.82 -27.86 -64.94
C GLY A 128 4.37 -27.71 -64.49
N SER A 129 3.54 -27.13 -65.37
CA SER A 129 2.06 -27.03 -65.45
C SER A 129 1.14 -27.99 -64.64
N SER A 130 0.09 -27.42 -64.01
CA SER A 130 -1.37 -27.56 -64.32
C SER A 130 -2.06 -28.81 -63.71
N SER A 131 -3.34 -28.86 -63.29
CA SER A 131 -4.52 -27.98 -63.37
C SER A 131 -5.59 -28.47 -62.36
N SER A 132 -6.30 -27.51 -61.75
CA SER A 132 -7.74 -27.49 -61.38
C SER A 132 -8.43 -28.70 -60.74
N SER A 133 -9.03 -28.47 -59.55
CA SER A 133 -10.35 -29.03 -59.21
C SER A 133 -11.12 -28.18 -58.17
N SER A 134 -12.29 -27.71 -58.63
CA SER A 134 -13.59 -27.58 -57.95
C SER A 134 -13.82 -26.69 -56.70
N ASN A 135 -14.74 -25.74 -56.90
CA ASN A 135 -15.65 -25.05 -55.96
C ASN A 135 -16.33 -25.95 -54.90
N SER A 136 -16.66 -25.36 -53.75
CA SER A 136 -18.07 -25.18 -53.30
C SER A 136 -18.20 -24.41 -51.97
N ASP A 137 -18.80 -23.23 -52.05
CA ASP A 137 -20.01 -22.76 -51.35
C ASP A 137 -20.33 -23.09 -49.87
N ARG A 138 -20.70 -21.99 -49.18
CA ARG A 138 -21.91 -21.74 -48.35
C ARG A 138 -21.87 -21.89 -46.81
N SER A 139 -22.17 -20.74 -46.16
CA SER A 139 -23.21 -20.44 -45.15
C SER A 139 -23.55 -21.51 -44.08
N SER A 140 -23.88 -21.24 -42.81
CA SER A 140 -24.61 -20.15 -42.16
C SER A 140 -24.63 -20.38 -40.64
N ASN A 141 -24.68 -19.28 -39.86
CA ASN A 141 -25.60 -18.97 -38.76
C ASN A 141 -25.96 -20.03 -37.66
N SER A 142 -25.74 -19.69 -36.38
CA SER A 142 -26.77 -19.64 -35.31
C SER A 142 -26.19 -19.52 -33.88
N SER A 143 -26.25 -18.31 -33.33
CA SER A 143 -27.07 -17.87 -32.19
C SER A 143 -27.21 -18.67 -30.86
N HIS A 144 -27.10 -17.90 -29.76
CA HIS A 144 -27.79 -17.96 -28.45
C HIS A 144 -27.40 -19.00 -27.38
N SER A 145 -26.96 -18.46 -26.22
CA SER A 145 -27.41 -18.76 -24.84
C SER A 145 -26.52 -17.91 -23.91
N GLY A 146 -27.01 -17.05 -23.02
CA GLY A 146 -27.89 -17.37 -21.89
C GLY A 146 -27.06 -17.30 -20.61
N SER A 147 -27.50 -16.48 -19.66
CA SER A 147 -26.77 -16.01 -18.47
C SER A 147 -26.06 -17.07 -17.63
N SER A 148 -24.91 -16.72 -17.05
CA SER A 148 -24.66 -16.92 -15.62
C SER A 148 -23.53 -15.99 -15.16
N GLY A 149 -23.75 -15.30 -14.05
CA GLY A 149 -22.77 -14.42 -13.42
C GLY A 149 -21.54 -15.21 -12.98
N PHE A 150 -20.46 -15.09 -13.74
CA PHE A 150 -19.13 -15.51 -13.32
C PHE A 150 -18.40 -14.31 -12.72
N THR A 151 -18.41 -14.22 -11.39
CA THR A 151 -17.42 -13.44 -10.64
C THR A 151 -16.08 -14.13 -10.82
N PHE A 152 -15.38 -13.79 -11.90
CA PHE A 152 -14.05 -14.33 -12.20
C PHE A 152 -13.05 -13.73 -11.22
N TRP A 153 -12.77 -14.48 -10.15
CA TRP A 153 -11.68 -14.27 -9.23
C TRP A 153 -10.37 -14.56 -9.98
N TRP A 154 -9.81 -13.56 -10.67
CA TRP A 154 -8.40 -13.62 -11.06
C TRP A 154 -7.60 -13.66 -9.76
N PRO A 155 -6.80 -14.70 -9.49
CA PRO A 155 -5.76 -14.58 -8.49
C PRO A 155 -4.90 -13.40 -8.89
N ASP A 156 -4.69 -12.45 -7.99
CA ASP A 156 -3.82 -11.30 -8.21
C ASP A 156 -2.39 -11.78 -8.51
N PHE A 157 -2.07 -12.05 -9.77
CA PHE A 157 -0.69 -12.28 -10.22
C PHE A 157 0.20 -11.05 -9.91
N TYR A 158 -0.42 -9.90 -9.62
CA TYR A 158 0.23 -8.70 -9.11
C TYR A 158 0.90 -8.91 -7.75
N TYR A 159 0.35 -9.74 -6.86
CA TYR A 159 0.99 -10.07 -5.57
C TYR A 159 2.23 -10.96 -5.72
N TRP A 160 2.38 -11.68 -6.85
CA TRP A 160 3.56 -12.53 -7.10
C TRP A 160 4.79 -11.72 -7.53
N PHE A 161 4.57 -10.56 -8.15
CA PHE A 161 5.62 -9.63 -8.61
C PHE A 161 5.71 -8.34 -7.78
N ASP A 162 4.82 -8.17 -6.79
CA ASP A 162 4.88 -7.12 -5.78
C ASP A 162 5.09 -7.76 -4.40
N PRO A 163 6.32 -8.16 -4.02
CA PRO A 163 6.59 -8.39 -2.63
C PRO A 163 6.53 -7.04 -1.96
N GLY A 164 5.57 -6.90 -1.04
CA GLY A 164 5.35 -5.74 -0.17
C GLY A 164 6.57 -5.37 0.70
N TYR A 165 7.65 -4.93 0.06
CA TYR A 165 8.94 -4.61 0.64
C TYR A 165 9.57 -3.39 -0.05
N ARG A 166 8.75 -2.36 -0.31
CA ARG A 166 9.24 -0.99 -0.44
C ARG A 166 8.36 -0.06 0.39
N ARG A 167 8.42 -0.24 1.71
CA ARG A 167 7.65 0.46 2.74
C ARG A 167 8.16 1.88 3.05
N GLN A 168 9.02 2.45 2.22
CA GLN A 168 9.49 3.83 2.37
C GLN A 168 10.01 4.36 1.04
N GLN A 169 9.50 5.53 0.64
CA GLN A 169 10.05 6.39 -0.42
C GLN A 169 10.14 5.78 -1.82
N ARG A 170 8.98 5.54 -2.44
CA ARG A 170 8.82 6.02 -3.82
C ARG A 170 8.02 7.30 -3.71
N GLU A 171 8.70 8.40 -3.37
CA GLU A 171 8.32 9.65 -4.02
C GLU A 171 8.19 9.32 -5.50
N LEU A 172 7.06 9.70 -6.08
CA LEU A 172 6.77 9.61 -7.49
C LEU A 172 8.01 10.10 -8.25
N LYS A 173 8.88 9.19 -8.72
CA LYS A 173 9.96 9.57 -9.61
C LYS A 173 9.32 10.37 -10.73
N THR A 174 9.81 11.58 -10.93
CA THR A 174 9.29 12.50 -11.93
C THR A 174 9.23 11.78 -13.28
N PRO A 175 8.14 11.94 -14.07
CA PRO A 175 8.04 11.31 -15.38
C PRO A 175 9.29 11.62 -16.21
N GLY A 176 10.02 10.58 -16.64
CA GLY A 176 11.21 10.73 -17.51
C GLY A 176 12.54 10.23 -16.96
N GLU A 177 12.66 9.85 -15.69
CA GLU A 177 13.92 9.33 -15.12
C GLU A 177 14.13 7.81 -15.30
N MET A 178 13.25 7.13 -16.04
CA MET A 178 13.32 5.68 -16.20
C MET A 178 14.23 5.28 -17.37
N ASN A 179 15.11 4.31 -17.13
CA ASN A 179 15.87 3.67 -18.20
C ASN A 179 14.91 2.90 -19.12
N PHE A 180 15.28 2.72 -20.39
CA PHE A 180 14.49 2.01 -21.40
C PHE A 180 13.97 0.64 -20.94
N LEU A 181 14.82 -0.18 -20.32
CA LEU A 181 14.43 -1.52 -19.83
C LEU A 181 13.45 -1.45 -18.65
N GLU A 182 13.57 -0.42 -17.80
CA GLU A 182 12.60 -0.14 -16.73
C GLU A 182 11.28 0.38 -17.30
N ALA A 183 11.32 1.17 -18.37
CA ALA A 183 10.14 1.64 -19.08
C ALA A 183 9.39 0.49 -19.77
N ILE A 184 10.08 -0.49 -20.37
CA ILE A 184 9.43 -1.70 -20.90
C ILE A 184 8.70 -2.46 -19.81
N PHE A 185 9.33 -2.64 -18.65
CA PHE A 185 8.68 -3.33 -17.54
C PHE A 185 7.48 -2.54 -16.98
N SER A 186 7.63 -1.23 -16.81
CA SER A 186 6.52 -0.36 -16.38
C SER A 186 5.38 -0.38 -17.41
N PHE A 187 5.69 -0.45 -18.71
CA PHE A 187 4.70 -0.66 -19.76
C PHE A 187 4.02 -2.02 -19.63
N LEU A 188 4.77 -3.12 -19.43
CA LEU A 188 4.23 -4.48 -19.41
C LEU A 188 3.43 -4.81 -18.14
N PHE A 189 3.86 -4.33 -16.97
CA PHE A 189 3.25 -4.67 -15.68
C PHE A 189 2.70 -3.47 -14.91
N GLY A 190 3.16 -2.26 -15.17
CA GLY A 190 2.85 -1.08 -14.35
C GLY A 190 3.85 -0.90 -13.19
N ASP A 191 3.51 -0.03 -12.24
CA ASP A 191 4.45 0.43 -11.20
C ASP A 191 4.15 -0.04 -9.78
N GLY A 192 3.18 -0.96 -9.62
CA GLY A 192 2.70 -1.43 -8.32
C GLY A 192 1.33 -0.86 -7.94
N ASN A 193 0.74 -1.38 -6.87
CA ASN A 193 -0.52 -0.84 -6.34
C ASN A 193 -0.28 0.54 -5.69
N PRO A 194 -0.86 1.64 -6.20
CA PRO A 194 -0.64 2.98 -5.65
C PRO A 194 -1.24 3.17 -4.25
N ASN A 195 -2.16 2.27 -3.85
CA ASN A 195 -2.91 2.28 -2.59
C ASN A 195 -2.54 1.11 -1.66
N ALA A 196 -1.37 0.50 -1.83
CA ALA A 196 -0.94 -0.64 -0.99
C ALA A 196 -0.92 -0.31 0.51
N ASN A 197 -0.64 0.94 0.87
CA ASN A 197 -0.61 1.41 2.26
C ASN A 197 -1.93 2.07 2.69
N LEU A 198 -2.97 2.09 1.86
CA LEU A 198 -4.17 2.88 2.12
C LEU A 198 -4.88 2.47 3.41
N GLU A 199 -4.90 1.16 3.72
CA GLU A 199 -5.45 0.66 4.98
C GLU A 199 -4.66 1.20 6.18
N GLN A 200 -3.33 1.17 6.10
CA GLN A 200 -2.48 1.67 7.17
C GLN A 200 -2.63 3.20 7.31
N GLU A 201 -2.61 3.94 6.20
CA GLU A 201 -2.85 5.39 6.17
C GLU A 201 -4.24 5.74 6.72
N ARG A 202 -5.27 4.93 6.43
CA ARG A 202 -6.63 5.09 6.97
C ARG A 202 -6.61 5.08 8.50
N TRP A 203 -6.08 4.02 9.10
CA TRP A 203 -6.09 3.88 10.56
C TRP A 203 -5.23 4.93 11.25
N GLN A 204 -4.09 5.31 10.64
CA GLN A 204 -3.29 6.42 11.12
C GLN A 204 -4.08 7.73 11.11
N THR A 205 -4.75 8.03 10.00
CA THR A 205 -5.56 9.25 9.85
C THR A 205 -6.72 9.28 10.84
N ILE A 206 -7.41 8.14 11.05
CA ILE A 206 -8.49 8.03 12.05
C ILE A 206 -7.96 8.23 13.47
N GLY A 207 -6.84 7.58 13.83
CA GLY A 207 -6.22 7.75 15.15
C GLY A 207 -5.82 9.21 15.40
N SER A 208 -5.17 9.85 14.41
CA SER A 208 -4.83 11.27 14.46
C SER A 208 -6.07 12.16 14.56
N ALA A 209 -7.14 11.85 13.84
CA ALA A 209 -8.39 12.63 13.88
C ALA A 209 -9.06 12.54 15.26
N ILE A 210 -9.04 11.36 15.89
CA ILE A 210 -9.55 11.19 17.26
C ILE A 210 -8.66 11.97 18.25
N GLN A 211 -7.33 11.86 18.14
CA GLN A 211 -6.39 12.62 18.98
C GLN A 211 -6.54 14.14 18.80
N SER A 212 -6.74 14.63 17.58
CA SER A 212 -6.95 16.07 17.33
C SER A 212 -8.24 16.59 17.95
N ASN A 213 -9.22 15.72 18.14
CA ASN A 213 -10.46 16.02 18.87
C ASN A 213 -10.36 15.64 20.38
N ARG A 214 -9.14 15.42 20.89
CA ARG A 214 -8.85 15.04 22.28
C ARG A 214 -9.68 13.84 22.74
N GLY A 215 -9.73 12.81 21.90
CA GLY A 215 -10.29 11.50 22.21
C GLY A 215 -11.81 11.45 22.36
N ALA A 216 -12.56 12.41 21.84
CA ALA A 216 -14.02 12.32 21.75
C ALA A 216 -14.52 12.87 20.42
N VAL A 217 -15.32 12.08 19.69
CA VAL A 217 -15.78 12.41 18.34
C VAL A 217 -17.23 11.98 18.10
N ALA A 218 -17.92 12.70 17.23
CA ALA A 218 -19.14 12.20 16.59
C ALA A 218 -18.77 11.27 15.42
N ALA A 219 -19.63 10.30 15.09
CA ALA A 219 -19.36 9.35 14.00
C ALA A 219 -19.10 10.05 12.66
N GLU A 220 -19.81 11.16 12.39
CA GLU A 220 -19.68 11.97 11.19
C GLU A 220 -18.27 12.55 11.03
N GLN A 221 -17.56 12.84 12.13
CA GLN A 221 -16.19 13.36 12.08
C GLN A 221 -15.18 12.33 11.58
N ILE A 222 -15.50 11.04 11.70
CA ILE A 222 -14.66 9.92 11.25
C ILE A 222 -15.10 9.41 9.87
N ALA A 223 -16.37 9.63 9.51
CA ALA A 223 -16.96 9.18 8.26
C ALA A 223 -16.13 9.50 6.99
N PRO A 224 -15.45 10.65 6.82
CA PRO A 224 -14.64 10.94 5.63
C PRO A 224 -13.45 10.01 5.40
N TYR A 225 -13.05 9.23 6.41
CA TYR A 225 -11.92 8.31 6.34
C TYR A 225 -12.32 6.85 6.07
N LEU A 226 -13.63 6.57 5.98
CA LEU A 226 -14.15 5.21 5.83
C LEU A 226 -14.61 4.93 4.39
N ASP A 227 -14.46 3.67 3.95
CA ASP A 227 -14.64 3.29 2.54
C ASP A 227 -16.08 2.89 2.21
N GLU A 228 -16.77 2.22 3.12
CA GLU A 228 -18.04 1.55 2.87
C GLU A 228 -19.06 1.91 3.95
N ILE A 229 -19.74 3.05 3.75
CA ILE A 229 -20.92 3.39 4.54
C ILE A 229 -22.12 3.05 3.68
N LYS A 230 -22.80 1.92 3.96
CA LYS A 230 -24.05 1.61 3.26
C LYS A 230 -25.12 2.61 3.70
N PRO A 231 -26.14 2.87 2.87
CA PRO A 231 -27.21 3.79 3.24
C PRO A 231 -27.84 3.47 4.61
N GLY A 232 -28.08 2.20 4.92
CA GLY A 232 -28.62 1.78 6.22
C GLY A 232 -27.64 1.94 7.40
N ASP A 233 -26.33 1.78 7.15
CA ASP A 233 -25.31 1.97 8.19
C ASP A 233 -25.17 3.45 8.58
N ARG A 234 -25.57 4.37 7.70
CA ARG A 234 -25.52 5.81 7.96
C ARG A 234 -26.48 6.21 9.08
N ASP A 235 -27.68 5.65 9.07
CA ASP A 235 -28.74 5.98 10.04
C ASP A 235 -28.47 5.35 11.41
N ASN A 236 -27.87 4.16 11.44
CA ASN A 236 -27.53 3.44 12.66
C ASN A 236 -26.12 3.74 13.21
N GLU A 237 -25.29 4.46 12.44
CA GLU A 237 -23.87 4.72 12.75
C GLU A 237 -22.98 3.46 12.85
N ASP A 238 -23.45 2.31 12.36
CA ASP A 238 -22.75 1.00 12.44
C ASP A 238 -21.34 1.03 11.84
N TYR A 239 -21.08 1.97 10.92
CA TYR A 239 -19.78 2.16 10.31
C TYR A 239 -18.66 2.54 11.31
N ILE A 240 -18.98 3.01 12.51
CA ILE A 240 -18.00 3.38 13.54
C ILE A 240 -17.49 2.18 14.33
N LEU A 241 -18.21 1.04 14.34
CA LEU A 241 -17.90 -0.11 15.18
C LEU A 241 -16.46 -0.64 15.01
N PRO A 242 -15.91 -0.75 13.78
CA PRO A 242 -14.51 -1.16 13.61
C PRO A 242 -13.51 -0.21 14.26
N VAL A 243 -13.84 1.09 14.32
CA VAL A 243 -13.02 2.12 14.96
C VAL A 243 -13.04 1.95 16.48
N LEU A 244 -14.21 1.65 17.06
CA LEU A 244 -14.36 1.37 18.49
C LEU A 244 -13.57 0.15 18.91
N VAL A 245 -13.66 -0.95 18.15
CA VAL A 245 -12.90 -2.17 18.42
C VAL A 245 -11.39 -1.91 18.35
N ARG A 246 -10.94 -1.15 17.34
CA ARG A 246 -9.51 -0.92 17.12
C ARG A 246 -8.89 0.02 18.14
N PHE A 247 -9.57 1.10 18.49
CA PHE A 247 -9.05 2.13 19.40
C PHE A 247 -9.64 2.06 20.81
N ASN A 248 -10.30 0.96 21.16
CA ASN A 248 -10.91 0.73 22.46
C ASN A 248 -11.87 1.85 22.89
N GLY A 249 -12.72 2.28 21.95
CA GLY A 249 -13.71 3.32 22.18
C GLY A 249 -15.05 2.78 22.67
N TYR A 250 -15.85 3.64 23.29
CA TYR A 250 -17.21 3.32 23.71
C TYR A 250 -18.20 4.47 23.43
N PRO A 251 -19.48 4.15 23.20
CA PRO A 251 -20.51 5.14 22.95
C PRO A 251 -20.96 5.83 24.26
N GLN A 252 -21.35 7.08 24.14
CA GLN A 252 -22.04 7.87 25.16
C GLN A 252 -23.26 8.52 24.54
N VAL A 253 -24.36 8.56 25.29
CA VAL A 253 -25.66 9.02 24.80
C VAL A 253 -26.02 10.33 25.46
N SER A 254 -26.38 11.33 24.67
CA SER A 254 -26.89 12.61 25.16
C SER A 254 -28.32 12.50 25.66
N ASP A 255 -28.76 13.48 26.46
CA ASP A 255 -30.15 13.57 26.93
C ASP A 255 -31.17 13.64 25.78
N ARG A 256 -30.71 13.99 24.58
CA ARG A 256 -31.51 14.07 23.34
C ARG A 256 -31.45 12.79 22.50
N GLY A 257 -30.76 11.75 22.96
CA GLY A 257 -30.62 10.47 22.26
C GLY A 257 -29.54 10.46 21.18
N GLN A 258 -28.67 11.47 21.11
CA GLN A 258 -27.53 11.48 20.16
C GLN A 258 -26.35 10.68 20.73
N ILE A 259 -25.66 9.93 19.89
CA ILE A 259 -24.51 9.12 20.29
C ILE A 259 -23.20 9.83 19.93
N VAL A 260 -22.26 9.87 20.88
CA VAL A 260 -20.87 10.31 20.66
C VAL A 260 -19.93 9.23 21.16
N TYR A 261 -18.71 9.20 20.64
CA TYR A 261 -17.76 8.13 20.91
C TYR A 261 -16.55 8.68 21.63
N SER A 262 -16.22 8.06 22.76
CA SER A 262 -15.08 8.43 23.60
C SER A 262 -14.00 7.36 23.50
N PHE A 263 -12.75 7.81 23.43
CA PHE A 263 -11.55 6.98 23.25
C PHE A 263 -10.50 7.37 24.31
N PRO A 264 -10.64 6.94 25.58
CA PRO A 264 -9.76 7.38 26.65
C PRO A 264 -8.29 7.05 26.41
N ASP A 265 -7.99 5.89 25.83
CA ASP A 265 -6.60 5.50 25.53
C ASP A 265 -5.92 6.45 24.54
N LEU A 266 -6.69 7.15 23.69
CA LEU A 266 -6.19 8.17 22.76
C LEU A 266 -6.18 9.59 23.37
N GLN A 267 -6.70 9.78 24.58
CA GLN A 267 -6.62 11.04 25.33
C GLN A 267 -5.30 11.19 26.08
N VAL A 268 -4.60 10.07 26.30
CA VAL A 268 -3.38 9.97 27.08
C VAL A 268 -2.17 10.09 26.16
N THR A 269 -1.42 11.20 26.27
CA THR A 269 -0.22 11.43 25.44
C THR A 269 1.01 11.70 26.30
N ALA A 270 2.16 11.16 25.88
CA ALA A 270 3.43 11.39 26.55
C ALA A 270 4.01 12.77 26.24
N ARG A 271 3.66 13.35 25.09
CA ARG A 271 4.10 14.67 24.65
C ARG A 271 2.97 15.40 23.95
N GLU A 272 3.13 16.72 23.85
CA GLU A 272 2.29 17.55 22.99
C GLU A 272 2.60 17.15 21.55
N SER A 273 1.71 16.33 20.97
CA SER A 273 1.82 15.97 19.57
C SER A 273 1.61 17.25 18.76
N SER A 274 2.59 17.63 17.95
CA SER A 274 2.39 18.66 16.94
C SER A 274 1.30 18.13 16.02
N LEU A 275 0.08 18.66 16.16
CA LEU A 275 -1.07 18.27 15.36
C LEU A 275 -0.73 18.50 13.88
N GLU A 276 -0.28 17.45 13.20
CA GLU A 276 -0.08 17.54 11.76
C GLU A 276 -1.43 17.84 11.13
N PRO A 277 -1.50 18.78 10.17
CA PRO A 277 -2.76 19.11 9.51
C PRO A 277 -3.32 17.86 8.84
N ILE A 278 -4.44 17.37 9.36
CA ILE A 278 -5.10 16.17 8.89
C ILE A 278 -5.81 16.51 7.59
N ALA A 279 -5.59 15.71 6.54
CA ALA A 279 -6.32 15.86 5.30
C ALA A 279 -7.84 15.75 5.56
N PRO A 280 -8.68 16.57 4.93
CA PRO A 280 -10.12 16.59 5.22
C PRO A 280 -10.85 15.28 4.91
N ALA A 281 -10.29 14.43 4.04
CA ALA A 281 -10.82 13.14 3.65
C ALA A 281 -9.70 12.19 3.24
N LEU A 282 -9.91 10.88 3.41
CA LEU A 282 -9.00 9.87 2.87
C LEU A 282 -9.10 9.82 1.35
N GLN A 283 -8.00 9.97 0.63
CA GLN A 283 -7.98 9.95 -0.83
C GLN A 283 -7.23 8.72 -1.33
N GLU A 284 -7.92 7.86 -2.10
CA GLU A 284 -7.22 6.83 -2.86
C GLU A 284 -6.61 7.44 -4.11
N ARG A 285 -5.43 6.97 -4.46
CA ARG A 285 -4.70 7.36 -5.67
C ARG A 285 -5.21 6.57 -6.86
N PHE A 286 -5.34 7.23 -8.00
CA PHE A 286 -5.72 6.56 -9.26
C PHE A 286 -4.62 5.62 -9.75
N TRP A 287 -5.03 4.52 -10.36
CA TRP A 287 -4.12 3.66 -11.09
C TRP A 287 -3.62 4.38 -12.32
N ARG A 288 -2.30 4.53 -12.42
CA ARG A 288 -1.62 5.01 -13.62
C ARG A 288 -1.27 3.81 -14.48
N PHE A 289 -1.40 3.97 -15.80
CA PHE A 289 -1.04 2.90 -16.72
C PHE A 289 0.45 2.57 -16.62
N SER A 290 1.30 3.59 -16.66
CA SER A 290 2.75 3.49 -16.49
C SER A 290 3.29 4.86 -16.08
N ALA A 291 4.40 4.87 -15.34
CA ALA A 291 5.17 6.06 -15.02
C ALA A 291 6.24 6.38 -16.09
N ALA A 292 6.36 5.54 -17.13
CA ALA A 292 7.17 5.83 -18.31
C ALA A 292 6.62 7.05 -19.07
N SER A 293 7.50 7.77 -19.77
CA SER A 293 7.09 8.91 -20.59
C SER A 293 6.26 8.45 -21.81
N THR A 294 5.46 9.36 -22.38
CA THR A 294 4.67 9.05 -23.59
C THR A 294 5.54 8.51 -24.72
N GLY A 295 6.72 9.08 -24.92
CA GLY A 295 7.67 8.60 -25.93
C GLY A 295 8.17 7.18 -25.67
N GLN A 296 8.44 6.84 -24.41
CA GLN A 296 8.85 5.48 -24.03
C GLN A 296 7.73 4.46 -24.23
N ILE A 297 6.48 4.83 -23.93
CA ILE A 297 5.31 3.98 -24.15
C ILE A 297 5.12 3.74 -25.65
N ILE A 298 5.18 4.79 -26.48
CA ILE A 298 5.07 4.66 -27.94
C ILE A 298 6.17 3.76 -28.49
N LEU A 299 7.41 3.93 -28.03
CA LEU A 299 8.55 3.10 -28.42
C LEU A 299 8.30 1.63 -28.05
N ALA A 300 7.86 1.36 -26.82
CA ALA A 300 7.54 0.00 -26.37
C ALA A 300 6.44 -0.65 -27.22
N ILE A 301 5.36 0.08 -27.52
CA ILE A 301 4.30 -0.38 -28.42
C ILE A 301 4.87 -0.67 -29.82
N GLY A 302 5.71 0.23 -30.35
CA GLY A 302 6.36 0.06 -31.65
C GLY A 302 7.22 -1.19 -31.72
N LEU A 303 8.09 -1.40 -30.74
CA LEU A 303 8.92 -2.62 -30.67
C LEU A 303 8.09 -3.89 -30.50
N GLY A 304 7.06 -3.87 -29.65
CA GLY A 304 6.15 -4.99 -29.51
C GLY A 304 5.42 -5.33 -30.81
N THR A 305 5.00 -4.30 -31.55
CA THR A 305 4.34 -4.45 -32.86
C THR A 305 5.30 -5.05 -33.89
N VAL A 306 6.53 -4.54 -33.96
CA VAL A 306 7.60 -5.11 -34.80
C VAL A 306 7.84 -6.58 -34.43
N ASN A 307 7.87 -6.90 -33.13
CA ASN A 307 8.11 -8.26 -32.66
C ASN A 307 7.02 -9.24 -33.14
N ILE A 308 5.74 -8.83 -33.08
CA ILE A 308 4.64 -9.63 -33.61
C ILE A 308 4.74 -9.79 -35.13
N ILE A 309 5.05 -8.72 -35.86
CA ILE A 309 5.22 -8.78 -37.32
C ILE A 309 6.33 -9.76 -37.68
N LEU A 310 7.49 -9.69 -37.01
CA LEU A 310 8.59 -10.63 -37.23
C LEU A 310 8.17 -12.07 -36.92
N ALA A 311 7.42 -12.30 -35.85
CA ALA A 311 6.90 -13.63 -35.53
C ALA A 311 5.94 -14.17 -36.61
N LEU A 312 5.07 -13.31 -37.19
CA LEU A 312 4.17 -13.70 -38.28
C LEU A 312 4.91 -13.96 -39.59
N VAL A 313 5.90 -13.12 -39.92
CA VAL A 313 6.74 -13.31 -41.12
C VAL A 313 7.56 -14.59 -41.00
N LEU A 314 8.20 -14.81 -39.84
CA LEU A 314 8.95 -16.03 -39.57
C LEU A 314 8.02 -17.25 -39.69
N TYR A 315 6.82 -17.20 -39.12
CA TYR A 315 5.81 -18.27 -39.26
C TYR A 315 5.50 -18.61 -40.72
N SER A 316 5.32 -17.59 -41.57
CA SER A 316 5.07 -17.78 -43.00
C SER A 316 6.21 -18.53 -43.68
N PHE A 317 7.46 -18.24 -43.32
CA PHE A 317 8.63 -18.94 -43.85
C PHE A 317 8.78 -20.37 -43.29
N LEU A 318 8.39 -20.61 -42.03
CA LEU A 318 8.43 -21.95 -41.43
C LEU A 318 7.41 -22.93 -42.05
N GLN A 319 6.44 -22.46 -42.82
CA GLN A 319 5.52 -23.35 -43.56
C GLN A 319 6.22 -24.11 -44.69
N ASP A 320 7.38 -23.64 -45.14
CA ASP A 320 8.16 -24.30 -46.18
C ASP A 320 8.98 -25.48 -45.60
N PRO A 321 8.75 -26.73 -46.07
CA PRO A 321 9.53 -27.89 -45.63
C PRO A 321 11.04 -27.77 -45.82
N GLN A 322 11.50 -26.96 -46.77
CA GLN A 322 12.93 -26.72 -47.00
C GLN A 322 13.56 -25.87 -45.90
N VAL A 323 12.81 -24.88 -45.38
CA VAL A 323 13.24 -24.00 -44.28
C VAL A 323 13.31 -24.77 -42.97
N LEU A 324 12.42 -25.72 -42.74
CA LEU A 324 12.42 -26.57 -41.54
C LEU A 324 13.64 -27.49 -41.43
N GLN A 325 14.28 -27.80 -42.57
CA GLN A 325 15.50 -28.61 -42.62
C GLN A 325 16.78 -27.75 -42.48
N MET A 326 16.65 -26.42 -42.47
CA MET A 326 17.78 -25.53 -42.25
C MET A 326 18.26 -25.63 -40.80
N GLY A 327 19.53 -26.01 -40.63
CA GLY A 327 20.20 -26.04 -39.33
C GLY A 327 20.60 -24.64 -38.82
N GLY A 328 21.42 -24.61 -37.76
CA GLY A 328 21.99 -23.38 -37.22
C GLY A 328 20.94 -22.46 -36.58
N VAL A 329 21.03 -21.15 -36.83
CA VAL A 329 20.17 -20.13 -36.20
C VAL A 329 18.70 -20.30 -36.60
N VAL A 330 18.43 -20.71 -37.84
CA VAL A 330 17.07 -20.94 -38.36
C VAL A 330 16.41 -22.12 -37.66
N GLY A 331 17.10 -23.26 -37.57
CA GLY A 331 16.61 -24.44 -36.86
C GLY A 331 16.43 -24.21 -35.35
N PHE A 332 17.30 -23.40 -34.73
CA PHE A 332 17.09 -23.01 -33.34
C PHE A 332 15.85 -22.12 -33.18
N ALA A 333 15.72 -21.07 -33.99
CA ALA A 333 14.57 -20.17 -33.95
C ALA A 333 13.24 -20.90 -34.21
N SER A 334 13.24 -21.90 -35.11
CA SER A 334 12.06 -22.73 -35.36
C SER A 334 11.71 -23.63 -34.17
N SER A 335 12.70 -24.21 -33.50
CA SER A 335 12.49 -25.06 -32.32
C SER A 335 11.82 -24.32 -31.15
N ILE A 336 12.09 -23.01 -31.00
CA ILE A 336 11.51 -22.16 -29.95
C ILE A 336 10.44 -21.20 -30.47
N TYR A 337 9.95 -21.38 -31.69
CA TYR A 337 9.01 -20.46 -32.33
C TYR A 337 7.77 -20.20 -31.45
N GLY A 338 7.20 -21.25 -30.85
CA GLY A 338 6.04 -21.12 -29.96
C GLY A 338 6.28 -20.19 -28.76
N LEU A 339 7.50 -20.20 -28.20
CA LEU A 339 7.89 -19.29 -27.12
C LEU A 339 8.07 -17.85 -27.63
N LEU A 340 8.68 -17.67 -28.80
CA LEU A 340 8.87 -16.35 -29.41
C LEU A 340 7.54 -15.70 -29.77
N ALA A 341 6.65 -16.44 -30.43
CA ALA A 341 5.32 -16.00 -30.80
C ALA A 341 4.46 -15.72 -29.55
N GLY A 342 4.46 -16.65 -28.58
CA GLY A 342 3.75 -16.47 -27.32
C GLY A 342 4.22 -15.24 -26.55
N TYR A 343 5.53 -15.01 -26.46
CA TYR A 343 6.10 -13.80 -25.86
C TYR A 343 5.70 -12.54 -26.62
N ALA A 344 5.83 -12.52 -27.96
CA ALA A 344 5.46 -11.38 -28.79
C ALA A 344 3.99 -10.99 -28.62
N THR A 345 3.08 -11.97 -28.61
CA THR A 345 1.66 -11.74 -28.35
C THR A 345 1.43 -11.23 -26.93
N ALA A 346 1.98 -11.91 -25.91
CA ALA A 346 1.82 -11.53 -24.51
C ALA A 346 2.30 -10.10 -24.22
N PHE A 347 3.38 -9.67 -24.88
CA PHE A 347 3.98 -8.35 -24.70
C PHE A 347 3.01 -7.19 -24.99
N LEU A 348 2.05 -7.36 -25.92
CA LEU A 348 1.02 -6.35 -26.20
C LEU A 348 -0.34 -6.68 -25.58
N THR A 349 -0.69 -7.97 -25.41
CA THR A 349 -2.00 -8.34 -24.86
C THR A 349 -2.10 -8.08 -23.36
N ILE A 350 -1.05 -8.34 -22.58
CA ILE A 350 -1.01 -8.07 -21.14
C ILE A 350 -1.27 -6.59 -20.83
N PRO A 351 -0.53 -5.61 -21.41
CA PRO A 351 -0.78 -4.21 -21.15
C PRO A 351 -2.15 -3.76 -21.68
N LEU A 352 -2.64 -4.33 -22.78
CA LEU A 352 -3.97 -4.03 -23.31
C LEU A 352 -5.08 -4.45 -22.33
N VAL A 353 -5.02 -5.67 -21.78
CA VAL A 353 -5.96 -6.12 -20.75
C VAL A 353 -5.86 -5.23 -19.51
N ARG A 354 -4.64 -4.89 -19.07
CA ARG A 354 -4.42 -3.98 -17.92
C ARG A 354 -5.02 -2.60 -18.18
N TYR A 355 -4.89 -2.06 -19.39
CA TYR A 355 -5.47 -0.77 -19.75
C TYR A 355 -6.98 -0.75 -19.52
N PHE A 356 -7.72 -1.76 -20.00
CA PHE A 356 -9.16 -1.87 -19.76
C PHE A 356 -9.51 -2.04 -18.28
N TRP A 357 -8.73 -2.84 -17.54
CA TRP A 357 -8.92 -2.98 -16.10
C TRP A 357 -8.76 -1.65 -15.35
N ILE A 358 -7.75 -0.84 -15.70
CA ILE A 358 -7.53 0.49 -15.13
C ILE A 358 -8.70 1.43 -15.46
N GLN A 359 -9.18 1.42 -16.71
CA GLN A 359 -10.35 2.22 -17.13
C GLN A 359 -11.61 1.83 -16.35
N TRP A 360 -11.76 0.57 -15.97
CA TRP A 360 -12.88 0.12 -15.15
C TRP A 360 -12.73 0.45 -13.66
N LYS A 361 -11.50 0.36 -13.11
CA LYS A 361 -11.23 0.62 -11.68
C LYS A 361 -11.19 2.10 -11.30
N ASN A 362 -10.62 2.97 -12.14
CA ASN A 362 -10.46 4.38 -11.80
C ASN A 362 -11.79 5.13 -11.56
N PRO A 363 -12.88 4.89 -12.30
CA PRO A 363 -14.19 5.46 -11.98
C PRO A 363 -14.72 5.06 -10.60
N GLN A 364 -14.48 3.81 -10.17
CA GLN A 364 -14.88 3.34 -8.83
C GLN A 364 -14.08 4.05 -7.73
N ILE A 365 -12.78 4.30 -7.97
CA ILE A 365 -11.94 5.11 -7.07
C ILE A 365 -12.46 6.56 -7.02
N ALA A 366 -12.79 7.14 -8.18
CA ALA A 366 -13.31 8.51 -8.24
C ALA A 366 -14.61 8.65 -7.43
N SER A 367 -15.54 7.70 -7.58
CA SER A 367 -16.81 7.70 -6.84
C SER A 367 -16.58 7.59 -5.32
N ARG A 368 -15.71 6.68 -4.86
CA ARG A 368 -15.39 6.54 -3.42
C ARG A 368 -14.74 7.79 -2.85
N ASN A 369 -13.78 8.38 -3.57
CA ASN A 369 -13.15 9.65 -3.17
C ASN A 369 -14.17 10.78 -3.12
N GLN A 370 -15.06 10.88 -4.11
CA GLN A 370 -16.12 11.89 -4.12
C GLN A 370 -17.05 11.75 -2.92
N GLN A 371 -17.47 10.52 -2.58
CA GLN A 371 -18.31 10.27 -1.41
C GLN A 371 -17.63 10.68 -0.10
N ARG A 372 -16.32 10.46 0.04
CA ARG A 372 -15.55 10.91 1.20
C ARG A 372 -15.41 12.43 1.27
N LEU A 373 -15.21 13.08 0.12
CA LEU A 373 -15.19 14.54 0.02
C LEU A 373 -16.55 15.17 0.36
N VAL A 374 -17.66 14.58 -0.08
CA VAL A 374 -19.01 15.04 0.30
C VAL A 374 -19.19 14.97 1.82
N ARG A 375 -18.76 13.88 2.45
CA ARG A 375 -18.77 13.73 3.92
C ARG A 375 -17.89 14.78 4.61
N ALA A 376 -16.70 15.06 4.07
CA ALA A 376 -15.82 16.08 4.61
C ALA A 376 -16.42 17.50 4.49
N ASN A 377 -17.05 17.81 3.36
CA ASN A 377 -17.70 19.10 3.14
C ASN A 377 -18.89 19.29 4.10
N TYR A 378 -19.63 18.23 4.40
CA TYR A 378 -20.70 18.26 5.41
C TYR A 378 -20.18 18.64 6.81
N LEU A 379 -18.94 18.28 7.15
CA LEU A 379 -18.31 18.71 8.41
C LEU A 379 -17.86 20.17 8.42
N GLN A 380 -17.58 20.76 7.26
CA GLN A 380 -17.18 22.17 7.15
C GLN A 380 -18.38 23.12 7.28
N GLN A 381 -19.56 22.66 6.85
CA GLN A 381 -20.83 23.39 6.97
C GLN A 381 -21.87 22.51 7.67
N PRO A 382 -21.70 22.22 8.97
CA PRO A 382 -22.57 21.31 9.69
C PRO A 382 -23.94 21.95 9.95
N ASP A 383 -24.99 21.15 9.83
CA ASP A 383 -26.34 21.54 10.24
C ASP A 383 -26.43 21.73 11.76
N ALA A 384 -27.49 22.38 12.24
CA ALA A 384 -27.67 22.66 13.67
C ALA A 384 -27.61 21.41 14.56
N GLU A 385 -28.13 20.28 14.07
CA GLU A 385 -28.11 19.00 14.79
C GLU A 385 -26.67 18.46 14.94
N LEU A 386 -25.90 18.45 13.85
CA LEU A 386 -24.50 18.01 13.86
C LEU A 386 -23.62 18.95 14.68
N GLN A 387 -23.86 20.27 14.63
CA GLN A 387 -23.15 21.22 15.48
C GLN A 387 -23.35 20.93 16.97
N GLN A 388 -24.59 20.63 17.38
CA GLN A 388 -24.89 20.25 18.76
C GLN A 388 -24.23 18.93 19.14
N LYS A 389 -24.25 17.93 18.26
CA LYS A 389 -23.62 16.63 18.48
C LYS A 389 -22.10 16.75 18.66
N ILE A 390 -21.45 17.54 17.81
CA ILE A 390 -20.01 17.85 17.92
C ILE A 390 -19.72 18.62 19.22
N ALA A 391 -20.57 19.58 19.60
CA ALA A 391 -20.42 20.31 20.85
C ALA A 391 -20.57 19.39 22.08
N TYR A 392 -21.47 18.41 22.02
CA TYR A 392 -21.63 17.40 23.06
C TYR A 392 -20.40 16.48 23.15
N ALA A 393 -19.86 16.02 22.01
CA ALA A 393 -18.62 15.24 21.99
C ALA A 393 -17.46 15.97 22.68
N ARG A 394 -17.36 17.31 22.50
CA ARG A 394 -16.33 18.12 23.16
C ARG A 394 -16.40 18.12 24.69
N GLN A 395 -17.55 17.82 25.30
CA GLN A 395 -17.66 17.72 26.77
C GLN A 395 -16.88 16.50 27.33
N PHE A 396 -16.70 15.46 26.51
CA PHE A 396 -15.91 14.28 26.85
C PHE A 396 -14.47 14.35 26.34
N SER A 397 -14.13 15.45 25.66
CA SER A 397 -12.80 15.69 25.16
C SER A 397 -11.89 16.06 26.34
N ARG A 398 -10.91 15.21 26.62
CA ARG A 398 -9.89 15.42 27.65
C ARG A 398 -8.54 15.12 27.06
N GLN A 399 -7.52 15.83 27.53
CA GLN A 399 -6.15 15.55 27.15
C GLN A 399 -5.34 15.42 28.42
N ASN A 400 -5.00 14.17 28.76
CA ASN A 400 -4.19 13.86 29.91
C ASN A 400 -2.75 13.70 29.43
N ARG A 401 -1.92 14.65 29.85
CA ARG A 401 -0.50 14.65 29.54
C ARG A 401 0.23 14.04 30.72
N ILE A 402 1.00 13.00 30.47
CA ILE A 402 1.86 12.43 31.51
C ILE A 402 3.09 13.35 31.62
N ASN A 403 3.13 14.24 32.61
CA ASN A 403 4.27 15.09 32.89
C ASN A 403 5.36 14.32 33.65
N GLU A 404 6.63 14.57 33.33
CA GLU A 404 7.76 13.95 34.05
C GLU A 404 7.87 14.42 35.51
N SER A 405 7.32 15.61 35.81
CA SER A 405 7.28 16.18 37.16
C SER A 405 6.13 15.64 38.04
N GLU A 406 5.13 15.01 37.44
CA GLU A 406 3.88 14.55 38.10
C GLU A 406 3.75 13.02 38.00
N LEU A 407 4.87 12.32 38.12
CA LEU A 407 4.90 10.86 38.15
C LEU A 407 4.56 10.38 39.56
N ALA A 408 3.70 9.37 39.63
CA ALA A 408 3.46 8.60 40.86
C ALA A 408 4.53 7.53 41.04
N TYR A 409 5.00 6.94 39.93
CA TYR A 409 5.94 5.84 39.95
C TYR A 409 6.77 5.80 38.65
N THR A 410 8.04 5.44 38.76
CA THR A 410 8.91 5.14 37.61
C THR A 410 9.80 3.93 37.89
N THR A 411 10.09 3.13 36.87
CA THR A 411 11.08 2.04 36.98
C THR A 411 12.52 2.50 36.68
N GLU A 412 12.75 3.80 36.52
CA GLU A 412 14.09 4.37 36.24
C GLU A 412 14.92 4.56 37.51
N THR A 413 14.27 5.00 38.59
CA THR A 413 14.91 5.33 39.87
C THR A 413 14.49 4.36 40.96
N ASP A 414 15.24 4.32 42.06
CA ASP A 414 14.90 3.45 43.19
C ASP A 414 13.64 3.92 43.93
N LEU A 415 12.90 3.00 44.54
CA LEU A 415 11.64 3.29 45.23
C LEU A 415 11.82 4.23 46.42
N LEU A 416 12.94 4.10 47.15
CA LEU A 416 13.19 4.92 48.33
C LEU A 416 13.38 6.39 47.93
N GLU A 417 14.17 6.62 46.89
CA GLU A 417 14.42 7.95 46.33
C GLU A 417 13.14 8.60 45.80
N GLN A 418 12.29 7.83 45.11
CA GLN A 418 10.99 8.30 44.64
C GLN A 418 10.05 8.71 45.79
N ASN A 419 9.97 7.88 46.84
CA ASN A 419 9.11 8.16 47.98
C ASN A 419 9.56 9.42 48.73
N LEU A 420 10.87 9.64 48.87
CA LEU A 420 11.42 10.85 49.48
C LEU A 420 11.06 12.10 48.66
N ASN A 421 11.28 12.07 47.34
CA ASN A 421 10.94 13.18 46.45
C ASN A 421 9.43 13.49 46.44
N ASN A 422 8.58 12.46 46.47
CA ASN A 422 7.13 12.61 46.51
C ASN A 422 6.66 13.20 47.85
N ALA A 423 7.25 12.78 48.98
CA ALA A 423 6.94 13.34 50.29
C ALA A 423 7.28 14.84 50.36
N GLU A 424 8.47 15.22 49.88
CA GLU A 424 8.86 16.64 49.82
C GLU A 424 7.95 17.47 48.91
N ARG A 425 7.47 16.91 47.79
CA ARG A 425 6.52 17.58 46.90
C ARG A 425 5.18 17.80 47.60
N LEU A 426 4.64 16.76 48.24
CA LEU A 426 3.37 16.84 48.97
C LEU A 426 3.45 17.86 50.10
N ASP A 427 4.55 17.90 50.86
CA ASP A 427 4.75 18.89 51.93
C ASP A 427 4.76 20.32 51.39
N ARG A 428 5.39 20.57 50.23
CA ARG A 428 5.36 21.87 49.55
C ARG A 428 3.96 22.26 49.08
N GLU A 429 3.23 21.35 48.45
CA GLU A 429 1.84 21.61 48.02
C GLU A 429 0.92 21.90 49.21
N TRP A 430 1.10 21.19 50.32
CA TRP A 430 0.36 21.46 51.55
C TRP A 430 0.67 22.85 52.12
N GLN A 431 1.93 23.28 52.10
CA GLN A 431 2.33 24.63 52.51
C GLN A 431 1.70 25.70 51.62
N GLU A 432 1.75 25.54 50.30
CA GLU A 432 1.13 26.48 49.34
C GLU A 432 -0.40 26.57 49.52
N ARG A 433 -1.07 25.46 49.82
CA ARG A 433 -2.52 25.45 50.11
C ARG A 433 -2.87 26.13 51.44
N LEU A 434 -2.00 26.01 52.44
CA LEU A 434 -2.17 26.71 53.72
C LEU A 434 -1.95 28.21 53.57
N ASP A 435 -0.94 28.61 52.79
CA ASP A 435 -0.60 30.02 52.55
C ASP A 435 -1.59 30.73 51.60
N SER A 436 -2.24 29.99 50.69
CA SER A 436 -3.30 30.51 49.79
C SER A 436 -4.71 30.48 50.40
N GLY A 437 -4.87 29.85 51.57
CA GLY A 437 -6.12 29.72 52.31
C GLY A 437 -6.39 30.84 53.32
N THR A 438 -5.50 31.84 53.43
CA THR A 438 -5.70 33.12 54.12
C THR A 438 -5.88 34.24 53.11
#